data_AF-A0A8I1NWS3-F1
#
_entry.id   AF-A0A8I1NWS3-F1
#
_cell.length_a   1.000
_cell.length_b   1.000
_cell.length_c   1.000
_cell.angle_alpha   90.00
_cell.angle_beta   90.00
_cell.angle_gamma   90.00
#
_symmetry.space_group_name_H-M   'P 1'
#
loop_
_entity.id
_entity.type
_entity.pdbx_description
1 polymer ?
#
loop_
_entity_poly.entity_id
_entity_poly.type
_entity_poly.pdbx_seq_one_letter_code
_entity_poly.pdbx_strand_id
1 'polypeptide(L)' 'MEIYAYTLVVGKQQPIKGMGTVEDLVSLIVRMELPGTAPAEWIVSNPTIIDMVTGAMIYIHDESGPDEWRLRWVPFT' A
#
# COMPACT_ATOMS: atom_id res chain seq x y z
N MET A 1 -17.31 6.82 5.31
CA MET A 1 -16.31 5.74 5.16
C MET A 1 -15.71 5.93 3.78
N GLU A 2 -14.44 6.31 3.71
CA GLU A 2 -13.76 6.53 2.42
C GLU A 2 -13.31 5.19 1.84
N ILE A 3 -13.56 5.01 0.54
CA ILE A 3 -13.10 3.84 -0.21
C ILE A 3 -11.86 4.25 -0.99
N TYR A 4 -10.88 3.36 -1.05
CA TYR A 4 -9.65 3.54 -1.80
C TYR A 4 -9.52 2.42 -2.82
N ALA A 5 -9.14 2.78 -4.04
CA ALA A 5 -8.63 1.82 -4.99
C ALA A 5 -7.14 1.60 -4.71
N TYR A 6 -6.71 0.35 -4.60
CA TYR A 6 -5.35 0.03 -4.21
C TYR A 6 -4.66 -0.99 -5.12
N THR A 7 -3.34 -0.96 -5.09
CA THR A 7 -2.46 -1.89 -5.79
C THR A 7 -1.25 -2.17 -4.91
N LEU A 8 -1.05 -3.43 -4.56
CA LEU A 8 0.13 -3.94 -3.86
C LEU A 8 1.00 -4.72 -4.85
N VAL A 9 2.28 -4.38 -4.93
CA VAL A 9 3.29 -5.05 -5.75
C VAL A 9 4.37 -5.57 -4.82
N VAL A 10 4.65 -6.88 -4.88
CA VAL A 10 5.69 -7.53 -4.05
C VAL A 10 6.73 -8.14 -4.99
N GLY A 11 7.92 -7.54 -5.06
CA GLY A 11 8.96 -7.93 -6.00
C GLY A 11 8.44 -8.05 -7.44
N LYS A 12 8.62 -9.23 -8.05
CA LYS A 12 8.20 -9.54 -9.44
C LYS A 12 6.85 -10.28 -9.53
N GLN A 13 6.11 -10.38 -8.43
CA GLN A 13 4.81 -11.06 -8.41
C GLN A 13 3.74 -10.24 -9.15
N GLN A 14 2.62 -10.90 -9.50
CA GLN A 14 1.49 -10.20 -10.10
C GLN A 14 0.92 -9.18 -9.10
N PRO A 15 0.65 -7.93 -9.54
CA PRO A 15 0.06 -6.91 -8.66
C PRO A 15 -1.29 -7.35 -8.11
N ILE A 16 -1.46 -7.22 -6.80
CA ILE A 16 -2.74 -7.43 -6.13
C ILE A 16 -3.50 -6.12 -6.18
N LYS A 17 -4.68 -6.14 -6.80
CA LYS A 17 -5.55 -4.96 -6.93
C LYS A 17 -6.84 -5.19 -6.17
N GLY A 18 -7.40 -4.12 -5.62
CA GLY A 18 -8.68 -4.17 -4.95
C GLY A 18 -9.22 -2.79 -4.63
N MET A 19 -10.37 -2.78 -3.97
CA MET A 19 -11.01 -1.59 -3.44
C MET A 19 -11.47 -1.89 -2.02
N GLY A 20 -11.31 -0.94 -1.13
CA GLY A 20 -11.71 -1.11 0.26
C GLY A 20 -11.42 0.12 1.10
N THR A 21 -11.75 0.02 2.37
CA THR A 21 -11.46 1.05 3.36
C THR A 21 -9.99 1.01 3.79
N VAL A 22 -9.57 1.97 4.61
CA VAL A 22 -8.24 1.90 5.25
C VAL A 22 -8.10 0.64 6.12
N GLU A 23 -9.18 0.18 6.76
CA GLU A 23 -9.17 -1.05 7.58
C GLU A 23 -8.95 -2.30 6.72
N ASP A 24 -9.50 -2.32 5.49
CA ASP A 24 -9.26 -3.38 4.52
C ASP A 24 -7.80 -3.39 4.04
N LEU A 25 -7.20 -2.20 3.83
CA LEU A 25 -5.78 -2.05 3.48
C LEU A 25 -4.88 -2.58 4.60
N VAL A 26 -5.15 -2.20 5.85
CA VAL A 26 -4.41 -2.69 7.03
C VAL A 26 -4.52 -4.22 7.12
N SER A 27 -5.73 -4.76 6.96
CA SER A 27 -5.98 -6.21 6.97
C SER A 27 -5.25 -6.94 5.84
N LEU A 28 -5.17 -6.33 4.65
CA LEU A 28 -4.42 -6.87 3.51
C LEU A 28 -2.93 -6.96 3.81
N ILE A 29 -2.32 -5.87 4.31
CA ILE A 29 -0.89 -5.83 4.66
C ILE A 29 -0.56 -6.92 5.67
N VAL A 30 -1.38 -7.04 6.73
CA VAL A 30 -1.21 -8.08 7.77
C VAL A 30 -1.30 -9.48 7.19
N ARG A 31 -2.27 -9.74 6.31
CA ARG A 31 -2.45 -11.06 5.68
C ARG A 31 -1.35 -11.44 4.70
N MET A 32 -0.65 -10.46 4.14
CA MET A 32 0.37 -10.71 3.12
C MET A 32 1.73 -11.06 3.71
N GLU A 33 1.90 -10.95 5.03
CA GLU A 33 3.14 -11.32 5.74
C GLU A 33 4.38 -10.75 5.04
N LEU A 34 4.30 -9.46 4.65
CA LEU A 34 5.32 -8.81 3.84
C LEU A 34 6.68 -8.82 4.57
N PRO A 35 7.81 -8.81 3.84
CA PRO A 35 9.12 -8.72 4.45
C PRO A 35 9.36 -7.32 5.04
N GLY A 36 10.07 -7.25 6.16
CA GLY A 36 10.51 -5.99 6.79
C GLY A 36 9.38 -5.05 7.26
N THR A 37 8.17 -5.57 7.43
CA THR A 37 6.96 -4.76 7.59
C THR A 37 6.96 -3.96 8.90
N ALA A 38 6.91 -2.63 8.78
CA ALA A 38 6.47 -1.74 9.86
C ALA A 38 5.00 -2.04 10.21
N PRO A 39 4.46 -1.57 11.35
CA PRO A 39 3.03 -1.77 11.65
C PRO A 39 2.13 -1.32 10.48
N ALA A 40 1.15 -2.13 10.10
CA ALA A 40 0.30 -1.86 8.93
C ALA A 40 -0.43 -0.51 9.01
N GLU A 41 -0.90 -0.13 10.20
CA GLU A 41 -1.48 1.19 10.47
C GLU A 41 -0.49 2.34 10.28
N TRP A 42 0.79 2.10 10.59
CA TRP A 42 1.84 3.08 10.38
C TRP A 42 2.11 3.26 8.88
N ILE A 43 2.13 2.18 8.10
CA ILE A 43 2.34 2.21 6.63
C ILE A 43 1.28 3.07 5.94
N VAL A 44 0.00 2.84 6.22
CA VAL A 44 -1.10 3.61 5.59
C VAL A 44 -1.13 5.07 6.04
N SER A 45 -0.54 5.39 7.19
CA SER A 45 -0.45 6.76 7.71
C SER A 45 0.81 7.51 7.27
N ASN A 46 1.84 6.81 6.80
CA ASN A 46 3.14 7.37 6.45
C ASN A 46 3.53 6.99 5.01
N PRO A 47 2.80 7.46 3.99
CA PRO A 47 3.16 7.21 2.61
C PRO A 47 4.52 7.86 2.28
N THR A 48 5.33 7.15 1.52
CA THR A 48 6.60 7.65 0.98
C THR A 48 6.37 8.80 -0.01
N ILE A 49 5.29 8.73 -0.79
CA ILE A 49 4.94 9.70 -1.82
C ILE A 49 3.45 10.03 -1.71
N ILE A 50 3.12 11.32 -1.79
CA ILE A 50 1.74 11.83 -1.87
C ILE A 50 1.60 12.63 -3.16
N ASP A 51 0.78 12.14 -4.07
CA ASP A 51 0.38 12.85 -5.28
C ASP A 51 -0.75 13.83 -4.93
N MET A 52 -0.41 15.12 -4.88
CA MET A 52 -1.34 16.20 -4.53
C MET A 52 -2.42 16.46 -5.59
N VAL A 53 -2.25 15.94 -6.82
CA VAL A 53 -3.20 16.15 -7.92
C VAL A 53 -4.27 15.06 -7.90
N THR A 54 -3.87 13.81 -7.72
CA THR A 54 -4.79 12.66 -7.72
C THR A 54 -5.21 12.22 -6.33
N GLY A 55 -4.55 12.68 -5.27
CA GLY A 55 -4.71 12.17 -3.92
C GLY A 55 -4.10 10.79 -3.72
N ALA A 56 -3.32 10.27 -4.68
CA ALA A 56 -2.72 8.96 -4.58
C ALA A 56 -1.57 8.96 -3.56
N MET A 57 -1.59 7.97 -2.69
CA MET A 57 -0.57 7.71 -1.68
C MET A 57 0.19 6.45 -2.08
N ILE A 58 1.52 6.50 -1.98
CA ILE A 58 2.39 5.38 -2.31
C ILE A 58 3.36 5.17 -1.16
N TYR A 59 3.41 3.95 -0.65
CA TYR A 59 4.43 3.47 0.25
C TYR A 59 5.38 2.53 -0.49
N ILE A 60 6.68 2.70 -0.26
CA ILE A 60 7.75 1.88 -0.84
C ILE A 60 8.60 1.34 0.32
N HIS A 61 8.70 0.02 0.41
CA HIS A 61 9.61 -0.67 1.31
C HIS A 61 10.85 -1.13 0.54
N ASP A 62 12.03 -1.02 1.16
CA ASP A 62 13.31 -1.53 0.66
C ASP A 62 13.54 -1.20 -0.83
N GLU A 63 13.47 0.09 -1.17
CA GLU A 63 13.59 0.55 -2.56
C GLU A 63 14.90 0.06 -3.19
N SER A 64 14.79 -0.65 -4.32
CA SER A 64 15.89 -1.32 -5.03
C SER A 64 16.60 -2.46 -4.27
N GLY A 65 16.04 -2.92 -3.15
CA GLY A 65 16.55 -4.04 -2.38
C GLY A 65 15.86 -5.38 -2.69
N PRO A 66 16.36 -6.48 -2.10
CA PRO A 66 15.85 -7.84 -2.34
C PRO A 66 14.41 -8.05 -1.83
N ASP A 67 13.95 -7.22 -0.90
CA ASP A 67 12.65 -7.33 -0.23
C ASP A 67 11.68 -6.21 -0.67
N GLU A 68 11.94 -5.58 -1.83
CA GLU A 68 11.14 -4.44 -2.30
C GLU A 68 9.66 -4.81 -2.48
N TRP A 69 8.79 -4.01 -1.86
CA TRP A 69 7.36 -4.01 -2.14
C TRP A 69 6.78 -2.61 -2.07
N ARG A 70 5.68 -2.41 -2.79
CA ARG A 70 5.05 -1.10 -2.98
C ARG A 70 3.55 -1.21 -2.82
N LEU A 71 2.99 -0.35 -1.99
CA LEU A 71 1.55 -0.20 -1.85
C LEU A 71 1.13 1.17 -2.36
N ARG A 72 0.25 1.20 -3.36
CA ARG A 72 -0.39 2.42 -3.83
C ARG A 72 -1.87 2.38 -3.49
N TRP A 73 -2.41 3.45 -2.90
CA TRP A 73 -3.84 3.61 -2.67
C TRP A 73 -4.28 5.03 -3.01
N VAL A 74 -5.46 5.18 -3.59
CA VAL A 74 -6.00 6.46 -4.04
C VAL A 74 -7.48 6.55 -3.65
N PRO A 75 -7.97 7.70 -3.17
CA PRO A 75 -9.39 7.89 -2.92
C PRO A 75 -10.22 7.50 -4.14
N PHE A 76 -11.22 6.64 -3.92
CA PHE A 76 -12.19 6.23 -4.92
C PHE A 76 -13.47 7.01 -4.66
N THR A 77 -13.59 8.16 -5.32
CA THR A 77 -14.74 9.07 -5.27
C THR A 77 -15.81 8.69 -6.28
#